data_AF-A0A1T4Q2G8-F1
#
_entry.id   AF-A0A1T4Q2G8-F1
#
_cell.length_a   1.000
_cell.length_b   1.000
_cell.length_c   1.000
_cell.angle_alpha   90.00
_cell.angle_beta   90.00
_cell.angle_gamma   90.00
#
_symmetry.space_group_name_H-M   'P 1'
#
loop_
_entity.id
_entity.type
_entity.pdbx_description
1 polymer ?
#
loop_
_entity_poly.entity_id
_entity_poly.type
_entity_poly.pdbx_seq_one_letter_code
_entity_poly.pdbx_strand_id
1 'polypeptide(L)'
;MGITVENFIKVYKANLKAKDKTFEDFIKKHITVQYVKLSEKDAWCDSIISSTCYTTVGDKKIVKMNTVARHICFTMTIINLYTDIDIVFEGTKFLEQYDELNEIGAIEVLIGAIPETELEEFNILLNMKLNDLRDNEYSITALLYNLKNSLDISEEIIESAIKEILEDNKN
;
A
#
# COMPACT_ATOMS: atom_id res chain seq x y z
N MET A 1 -20.66 -3.89 12.35
CA MET A 1 -20.34 -2.44 12.34
C MET A 1 -19.22 -2.29 13.34
N GLY A 2 -18.05 -1.84 12.89
CA GLY A 2 -16.87 -1.79 13.74
C GLY A 2 -16.93 -0.63 14.74
N ILE A 3 -15.94 -0.60 15.63
CA ILE A 3 -15.71 0.50 16.57
C ILE A 3 -14.79 1.53 15.89
N THR A 4 -15.08 2.81 16.06
CA THR A 4 -14.18 3.87 15.57
C THR A 4 -12.87 3.89 16.37
N VAL A 5 -11.78 4.36 15.75
CA VAL A 5 -10.49 4.53 16.43
C VAL A 5 -10.62 5.37 17.72
N GLU A 6 -11.34 6.50 17.67
CA GLU A 6 -11.57 7.34 18.85
C GLU A 6 -12.21 6.58 20.02
N ASN A 7 -13.26 5.80 19.72
CA ASN A 7 -13.95 4.99 20.73
C ASN A 7 -13.06 3.86 21.26
N PHE A 8 -12.32 3.19 20.38
CA PHE A 8 -11.36 2.17 20.77
C PHE A 8 -10.30 2.75 21.71
N ILE A 9 -9.69 3.89 21.37
CA ILE A 9 -8.67 4.57 22.20
C ILE A 9 -9.22 4.88 23.59
N LYS A 10 -10.45 5.39 23.68
CA LYS A 10 -11.10 5.70 24.97
C LYS A 10 -11.22 4.46 25.85
N VAL A 11 -11.68 3.35 25.30
CA VAL A 11 -11.84 2.08 26.03
C VAL A 11 -10.48 1.47 26.35
N TYR A 12 -9.53 1.51 25.41
CA TYR A 12 -8.16 1.02 25.59
C TYR A 12 -7.46 1.73 26.76
N LYS A 13 -7.49 3.08 26.81
CA LYS A 13 -6.92 3.88 27.91
C LYS A 13 -7.56 3.56 29.27
N ALA A 14 -8.86 3.24 29.30
CA ALA A 14 -9.53 2.86 30.53
C ALA A 14 -9.06 1.47 31.03
N ASN A 15 -8.88 0.52 30.13
CA ASN A 15 -8.44 -0.84 30.45
C ASN A 15 -6.92 -0.96 30.69
N LEU A 16 -6.11 -0.07 30.10
CA LEU A 16 -4.66 0.04 30.35
C LEU A 16 -4.32 0.20 31.84
N LYS A 17 -5.22 0.79 32.63
CA LYS A 17 -5.04 0.98 34.07
C LYS A 17 -5.24 -0.29 34.89
N ALA A 18 -5.87 -1.33 34.32
CA ALA A 18 -6.17 -2.58 35.02
C ALA A 18 -5.00 -3.59 34.98
N LYS A 19 -4.11 -3.53 33.98
CA LYS A 19 -2.85 -4.32 33.81
C LYS A 19 -2.90 -5.78 34.31
N ASP A 20 -3.94 -6.52 33.96
CA ASP A 20 -4.10 -7.93 34.33
C ASP A 20 -4.64 -8.75 33.15
N LYS A 21 -4.91 -10.05 33.38
CA LYS A 21 -5.42 -11.02 32.39
C LYS A 21 -6.66 -10.52 31.63
N THR A 22 -7.41 -9.58 32.21
CA THR A 22 -8.59 -8.98 31.57
C THR A 22 -8.22 -8.10 30.37
N PHE A 23 -7.01 -7.54 30.34
CA PHE A 23 -6.52 -6.72 29.23
C PHE A 23 -6.20 -7.56 27.99
N GLU A 24 -5.53 -8.71 28.16
CA GLU A 24 -5.28 -9.63 27.06
C GLU A 24 -6.58 -10.16 26.45
N ASP A 25 -7.54 -10.55 27.31
CA ASP A 25 -8.86 -10.99 26.88
C ASP A 25 -9.65 -9.85 26.20
N PHE A 26 -9.45 -8.61 26.63
CA PHE A 26 -10.00 -7.42 25.98
C PHE A 26 -9.44 -7.25 24.57
N ILE A 27 -8.11 -7.31 24.37
CA ILE A 27 -7.49 -7.17 23.05
C ILE A 27 -7.92 -8.31 22.12
N LYS A 28 -7.95 -9.55 22.61
CA LYS A 28 -8.38 -10.70 21.80
C LYS A 28 -9.82 -10.59 21.31
N LYS A 29 -10.72 -9.95 22.06
CA LYS A 29 -12.10 -9.71 21.62
C LYS A 29 -12.19 -8.77 20.41
N HIS A 30 -11.19 -7.90 20.25
CA HIS A 30 -11.10 -7.01 19.09
C HIS A 30 -10.47 -7.69 17.88
N ILE A 31 -9.75 -8.82 18.03
CA ILE A 31 -9.25 -9.61 16.89
C ILE A 31 -10.38 -10.51 16.36
N THR A 32 -11.14 -9.99 15.40
CA THR A 32 -12.38 -10.64 14.93
C THR A 32 -12.18 -11.58 13.75
N VAL A 33 -11.05 -11.46 13.04
CA VAL A 33 -10.74 -12.29 11.87
C VAL A 33 -9.46 -13.06 12.14
N GLN A 34 -9.51 -14.37 11.92
CA GLN A 34 -8.35 -15.27 12.08
C GLN A 34 -7.70 -15.64 10.74
N TYR A 35 -8.45 -15.47 9.64
CA TYR A 35 -7.99 -15.75 8.30
C TYR A 35 -8.64 -14.80 7.31
N VAL A 36 -7.82 -14.06 6.56
CA VAL A 36 -8.26 -13.27 5.41
C VAL A 36 -7.97 -14.05 4.13
N LYS A 37 -8.90 -14.05 3.17
CA LYS A 37 -8.69 -14.78 1.91
C LYS A 37 -7.53 -14.18 1.12
N LEU A 38 -6.77 -15.03 0.46
CA LEU A 38 -5.63 -14.61 -0.37
C LEU A 38 -5.99 -13.50 -1.38
N SER A 39 -7.13 -13.62 -2.05
CA SER A 39 -7.60 -12.61 -3.02
C SER A 39 -7.86 -11.24 -2.40
N GLU A 40 -8.28 -11.21 -1.14
CA GLU A 40 -8.52 -9.97 -0.40
C GLU A 40 -7.19 -9.36 0.07
N LYS A 41 -6.25 -10.19 0.57
CA LYS A 41 -4.88 -9.76 0.86
C LYS A 41 -4.22 -9.16 -0.38
N ASP A 42 -4.34 -9.82 -1.53
CA ASP A 42 -3.80 -9.38 -2.82
C ASP A 42 -4.35 -8.02 -3.26
N ALA A 43 -5.67 -7.84 -3.18
CA ALA A 43 -6.32 -6.56 -3.49
C ALA A 43 -5.82 -5.42 -2.59
N TRP A 44 -5.63 -5.69 -1.31
CA TRP A 44 -5.06 -4.70 -0.39
C TRP A 44 -3.59 -4.41 -0.66
N CYS A 45 -2.78 -5.42 -1.01
CA CYS A 45 -1.40 -5.20 -1.46
C CYS A 45 -1.36 -4.28 -2.69
N ASP A 46 -2.23 -4.49 -3.68
CA ASP A 46 -2.34 -3.63 -4.86
C ASP A 46 -2.73 -2.19 -4.51
N SER A 47 -3.65 -2.02 -3.56
CA SER A 47 -4.05 -0.71 -3.04
C SER A 47 -2.89 0.01 -2.32
N ILE A 48 -2.16 -0.71 -1.46
CA ILE A 48 -0.98 -0.18 -0.76
C ILE A 48 0.09 0.24 -1.75
N ILE A 49 0.43 -0.61 -2.73
CA ILE A 49 1.44 -0.27 -3.75
C ILE A 49 0.98 0.92 -4.59
N SER A 50 -0.27 0.93 -5.04
CA SER A 50 -0.82 2.02 -5.86
C SER A 50 -0.81 3.38 -5.16
N SER A 51 -1.08 3.41 -3.85
CA SER A 51 -1.13 4.64 -3.04
C SER A 51 0.24 5.12 -2.55
N THR A 52 1.25 4.24 -2.47
CA THR A 52 2.53 4.56 -1.82
C THR A 52 3.76 4.47 -2.71
N CYS A 53 3.65 3.83 -3.88
CA CYS A 53 4.77 3.61 -4.79
C CYS A 53 4.65 4.39 -6.09
N TYR A 54 3.66 5.26 -6.20
CA TYR A 54 3.45 6.10 -7.38
C TYR A 54 3.15 7.55 -7.00
N THR A 55 3.47 8.43 -7.93
CA THR A 55 3.07 9.84 -7.91
C THR A 55 2.54 10.22 -9.29
N THR A 56 1.67 11.21 -9.33
CA THR A 56 1.19 11.79 -10.59
C THR A 56 2.01 13.03 -10.92
N VAL A 57 2.53 13.11 -12.14
CA VAL A 57 3.18 14.31 -12.70
C VAL A 57 2.51 14.64 -14.03
N GLY A 58 1.74 15.74 -14.06
CA GLY A 58 0.79 15.99 -15.16
C GLY A 58 -0.25 14.87 -15.23
N ASP A 59 -0.41 14.27 -16.41
CA ASP A 59 -1.34 13.14 -16.62
C ASP A 59 -0.66 11.76 -16.53
N LYS A 60 0.62 11.71 -16.13
CA LYS A 60 1.41 10.46 -16.09
C LYS A 60 1.61 9.98 -14.66
N LYS A 61 1.36 8.69 -14.45
CA LYS A 61 1.70 7.97 -13.21
C LYS A 61 3.17 7.53 -13.31
N ILE A 62 3.98 7.94 -12.33
CA ILE A 62 5.41 7.66 -12.27
C ILE A 62 5.71 6.91 -10.97
N VAL A 63 6.58 5.90 -11.04
CA VAL A 63 7.05 5.18 -9.85
C VAL A 63 7.80 6.13 -8.93
N LYS A 64 7.31 6.27 -7.69
CA LYS A 64 7.95 7.01 -6.60
C LYS A 64 7.75 6.25 -5.31
N MET A 65 8.82 5.61 -4.84
CA MET A 65 8.77 4.80 -3.63
C MET A 65 8.66 5.66 -2.37
N ASN A 66 7.55 5.56 -1.64
CA ASN A 66 7.41 6.11 -0.29
C ASN A 66 7.34 4.97 0.73
N THR A 67 8.50 4.61 1.29
CA THR A 67 8.63 3.51 2.25
C THR A 67 7.90 3.78 3.56
N VAL A 68 7.90 5.03 4.04
CA VAL A 68 7.23 5.44 5.28
C VAL A 68 5.72 5.31 5.12
N ALA A 69 5.16 5.90 4.05
CA ALA A 69 3.73 5.77 3.77
C ALA A 69 3.32 4.30 3.58
N ARG A 70 4.15 3.49 2.92
CA ARG A 70 3.89 2.05 2.77
C ARG A 70 3.83 1.32 4.10
N HIS A 71 4.77 1.60 5.01
CA HIS A 71 4.75 1.01 6.34
C HIS A 71 3.48 1.37 7.11
N ILE A 72 3.10 2.66 7.11
CA ILE A 72 1.88 3.15 7.77
C ILE A 72 0.63 2.49 7.14
N CYS A 73 0.51 2.50 5.81
CA CYS A 73 -0.60 1.86 5.08
C CYS A 73 -0.70 0.37 5.38
N PHE A 74 0.41 -0.35 5.38
CA PHE A 74 0.43 -1.77 5.74
C PHE A 74 -0.08 -1.98 7.17
N THR A 75 0.49 -1.29 8.16
CA THR A 75 0.11 -1.42 9.57
C THR A 75 -1.38 -1.14 9.79
N MET A 76 -1.89 -0.04 9.22
CA MET A 76 -3.29 0.34 9.37
C MET A 76 -4.24 -0.60 8.62
N THR A 77 -3.82 -1.16 7.48
CA THR A 77 -4.58 -2.19 6.75
C THR A 77 -4.71 -3.47 7.56
N ILE A 78 -3.61 -3.91 8.19
CA ILE A 78 -3.64 -5.08 9.08
C ILE A 78 -4.60 -4.85 10.24
N ILE A 79 -4.55 -3.69 10.91
CA ILE A 79 -5.49 -3.39 11.98
C ILE A 79 -6.94 -3.41 11.46
N ASN A 80 -7.22 -2.75 10.33
CA ASN A 80 -8.57 -2.70 9.76
C ASN A 80 -9.11 -4.09 9.35
N LEU A 81 -8.24 -4.99 8.87
CA LEU A 81 -8.66 -6.30 8.36
C LEU A 81 -8.88 -7.33 9.46
N TYR A 82 -8.02 -7.34 10.47
CA TYR A 82 -8.03 -8.39 11.50
C TYR A 82 -8.78 -7.99 12.76
N THR A 83 -9.11 -6.71 12.90
CA THR A 83 -9.84 -6.19 14.05
C THR A 83 -11.22 -5.67 13.69
N ASP A 84 -12.06 -5.41 14.69
CA ASP A 84 -13.30 -4.66 14.51
C ASP A 84 -13.10 -3.13 14.51
N ILE A 85 -11.86 -2.63 14.44
CA ILE A 85 -11.56 -1.20 14.46
C ILE A 85 -11.64 -0.65 13.03
N ASP A 86 -12.58 0.26 12.81
CA ASP A 86 -12.81 0.89 11.51
C ASP A 86 -11.78 2.02 11.27
N ILE A 87 -10.86 1.79 10.34
CA ILE A 87 -9.84 2.76 9.93
C ILE A 87 -10.36 3.65 8.80
N VAL A 88 -10.10 4.97 8.88
CA VAL A 88 -10.42 5.90 7.79
C VAL A 88 -9.16 6.13 6.95
N PHE A 89 -9.14 5.60 5.73
CA PHE A 89 -7.99 5.68 4.81
C PHE A 89 -7.89 7.01 4.03
N GLU A 90 -8.75 7.98 4.32
CA GLU A 90 -8.88 9.22 3.56
C GLU A 90 -8.45 10.46 4.35
N GLY A 91 -7.83 11.42 3.66
CA GLY A 91 -7.54 12.74 4.19
C GLY A 91 -6.52 12.77 5.33
N THR A 92 -6.56 13.82 6.15
CA THR A 92 -5.63 14.02 7.27
C THR A 92 -5.85 13.03 8.41
N LYS A 93 -7.09 12.53 8.55
CA LYS A 93 -7.49 11.58 9.59
C LYS A 93 -6.67 10.29 9.56
N PHE A 94 -6.22 9.84 8.40
CA PHE A 94 -5.46 8.61 8.30
C PHE A 94 -4.16 8.64 9.12
N LEU A 95 -3.39 9.73 9.01
CA LEU A 95 -2.15 9.90 9.77
C LEU A 95 -2.42 10.20 11.25
N GLU A 96 -3.44 11.00 11.54
CA GLU A 96 -3.88 11.29 12.92
C GLU A 96 -4.24 9.99 13.66
N GLN A 97 -5.02 9.10 13.05
CA GLN A 97 -5.39 7.81 13.64
C GLN A 97 -4.18 6.92 13.90
N TYR A 98 -3.19 6.90 12.98
CA TYR A 98 -1.95 6.16 13.19
C TYR A 98 -1.18 6.70 14.39
N ASP A 99 -0.95 8.01 14.45
CA ASP A 99 -0.19 8.64 15.52
C ASP A 99 -0.88 8.45 16.88
N GLU A 100 -2.20 8.61 16.96
CA GLU A 100 -2.96 8.42 18.20
C GLU A 100 -2.92 6.98 18.72
N LEU A 101 -3.01 5.98 17.84
CA LEU A 101 -2.88 4.57 18.22
C LEU A 101 -1.44 4.22 18.62
N ASN A 102 -0.46 4.80 17.92
CA ASN A 102 0.95 4.55 18.18
C ASN A 102 1.41 5.19 19.50
N GLU A 103 1.00 6.42 19.78
CA GLU A 103 1.34 7.17 20.99
C GLU A 103 0.96 6.41 22.27
N ILE A 104 -0.15 5.67 22.23
CA ILE A 104 -0.65 4.88 23.36
C ILE A 104 -0.15 3.43 23.36
N GLY A 105 0.70 3.06 22.40
CA GLY A 105 1.24 1.72 22.23
C GLY A 105 0.22 0.68 21.76
N ALA A 106 -0.94 1.08 21.24
CA ALA A 106 -1.98 0.14 20.83
C ALA A 106 -1.62 -0.64 19.56
N ILE A 107 -0.87 -0.03 18.63
CA ILE A 107 -0.45 -0.70 17.39
C ILE A 107 0.32 -1.98 17.69
N GLU A 108 1.37 -1.89 18.52
CA GLU A 108 2.21 -3.04 18.88
C GLU A 108 1.39 -4.17 19.52
N VAL A 109 0.48 -3.81 20.43
CA VAL A 109 -0.38 -4.77 21.14
C VAL A 109 -1.39 -5.44 20.19
N LEU A 110 -2.01 -4.67 19.29
CA LEU A 110 -2.97 -5.20 18.32
C LEU A 110 -2.29 -6.12 17.30
N ILE A 111 -1.17 -5.68 16.73
CA ILE A 111 -0.38 -6.47 15.77
C ILE A 111 0.10 -7.77 16.43
N GLY A 112 0.61 -7.70 17.67
CA GLY A 112 1.09 -8.87 18.39
C GLY A 112 0.00 -9.90 18.76
N ALA A 113 -1.28 -9.50 18.68
CA ALA A 113 -2.42 -10.40 18.92
C ALA A 113 -2.96 -11.07 17.65
N ILE A 114 -2.53 -10.63 16.47
CA ILE A 114 -2.89 -11.23 15.17
C ILE A 114 -2.04 -12.47 14.93
N PRO A 115 -2.59 -13.56 14.32
CA PRO A 115 -1.81 -14.75 14.00
C PRO A 115 -0.56 -14.42 13.16
N GLU A 116 0.60 -14.88 13.62
CA GLU A 116 1.90 -14.61 12.97
C GLU A 116 1.92 -15.07 11.50
N THR A 117 1.30 -16.21 11.21
CA THR A 117 1.20 -16.75 9.84
C THR A 117 0.44 -15.82 8.90
N GLU A 118 -0.57 -15.12 9.39
CA GLU A 118 -1.33 -14.15 8.61
C GLU A 118 -0.51 -12.90 8.30
N LEU A 119 0.26 -12.41 9.27
CA LEU A 119 1.18 -11.28 9.09
C LEU A 119 2.31 -11.62 8.11
N GLU A 120 2.88 -12.83 8.23
CA GLU A 120 3.95 -13.30 7.37
C GLU A 120 3.48 -13.46 5.92
N GLU A 121 2.34 -14.11 5.67
CA GLU A 121 1.78 -14.26 4.32
C GLU A 121 1.50 -12.89 3.70
N PHE A 122 0.91 -11.96 4.44
CA PHE A 122 0.65 -10.61 3.92
C PHE A 122 1.94 -9.87 3.56
N ASN A 123 2.96 -9.94 4.43
CA ASN A 123 4.25 -9.33 4.18
C ASN A 123 4.94 -9.97 2.95
N ILE A 124 4.84 -11.28 2.77
CA ILE A 124 5.36 -11.98 1.58
C ILE A 124 4.68 -11.42 0.33
N LEU A 125 3.34 -11.34 0.29
CA LEU A 125 2.59 -10.83 -0.86
C LEU A 125 2.95 -9.38 -1.19
N LEU A 126 3.02 -8.52 -0.18
CA LEU A 126 3.39 -7.11 -0.39
C LEU A 126 4.82 -6.99 -0.94
N ASN A 127 5.75 -7.82 -0.46
CA ASN A 127 7.12 -7.84 -0.96
C ASN A 127 7.21 -8.40 -2.38
N MET A 128 6.40 -9.42 -2.73
CA MET A 128 6.30 -9.92 -4.11
C MET A 128 5.88 -8.80 -5.06
N LYS A 129 4.79 -8.08 -4.75
CA LYS A 129 4.33 -6.93 -5.56
C LYS A 129 5.36 -5.81 -5.66
N LEU A 130 6.07 -5.54 -4.57
CA LEU A 130 7.14 -4.55 -4.55
C LEU A 130 8.31 -4.96 -5.45
N ASN A 131 8.66 -6.24 -5.47
CA ASN A 131 9.71 -6.77 -6.35
C ASN A 131 9.27 -6.74 -7.81
N ASP A 132 8.03 -7.16 -8.11
CA ASP A 132 7.46 -7.08 -9.46
C ASP A 132 7.49 -5.64 -9.99
N LEU A 133 7.12 -4.66 -9.16
CA LEU A 133 7.22 -3.24 -9.50
C LEU A 133 8.65 -2.83 -9.85
N ARG A 134 9.63 -3.26 -9.04
CA ARG A 134 11.04 -2.93 -9.23
C ARG A 134 11.60 -3.52 -10.52
N ASP A 135 11.29 -4.77 -10.80
CA ASP A 135 11.86 -5.49 -11.94
C ASP A 135 11.20 -5.04 -13.26
N ASN A 136 9.88 -4.85 -13.24
CA ASN A 136 9.11 -4.54 -14.45
C ASN A 136 9.08 -3.06 -14.81
N GLU A 137 9.00 -2.16 -13.82
CA GLU A 137 8.79 -0.72 -14.08
C GLU A 137 10.00 0.14 -13.71
N TYR A 138 10.86 -0.31 -12.78
CA TYR A 138 11.98 0.47 -12.27
C TYR A 138 13.37 -0.01 -12.74
N SER A 139 13.47 -1.17 -13.40
CA SER A 139 14.78 -1.68 -13.83
C SER A 139 15.39 -0.81 -14.93
N ILE A 140 16.72 -0.70 -14.93
CA ILE A 140 17.48 -0.04 -16.01
C ILE A 140 17.13 -0.68 -17.36
N THR A 141 16.82 -1.98 -17.39
CA THR A 141 16.35 -2.69 -18.58
C THR A 141 14.98 -2.19 -19.06
N ALA A 142 14.02 -1.95 -18.15
CA ALA A 142 12.72 -1.35 -18.50
C ALA A 142 12.88 0.10 -18.99
N LEU A 143 13.76 0.88 -18.34
CA LEU A 143 14.11 2.23 -18.78
C LEU A 143 14.76 2.21 -20.17
N LEU A 144 15.73 1.33 -20.41
CA LEU A 144 16.40 1.16 -21.71
C LEU A 144 15.45 0.64 -22.79
N TYR A 145 14.53 -0.26 -22.46
CA TYR A 145 13.52 -0.77 -23.39
C TYR A 145 12.55 0.33 -23.82
N ASN A 146 12.08 1.15 -22.87
CA ASN A 146 11.23 2.30 -23.16
C ASN A 146 11.95 3.38 -23.97
N LEU A 147 13.22 3.66 -23.65
CA LEU A 147 14.09 4.55 -24.43
C LEU A 147 14.28 4.02 -25.87
N LYS A 148 14.61 2.73 -26.02
CA LYS A 148 14.78 2.09 -27.33
C LYS A 148 13.50 2.19 -28.17
N ASN A 149 12.35 1.81 -27.61
CA ASN A 149 11.08 1.88 -28.33
C ASN A 149 10.75 3.33 -28.75
N SER A 150 11.08 4.33 -27.94
CA SER A 150 10.88 5.73 -28.32
C SER A 150 11.81 6.20 -29.45
N LEU A 151 13.02 5.65 -29.54
CA LEU A 151 13.96 5.91 -30.62
C LEU A 151 13.51 5.20 -31.91
N ASP A 152 13.09 3.94 -31.83
CA ASP A 152 12.57 3.16 -32.97
C ASP A 152 11.35 3.85 -33.61
N ILE A 153 10.43 4.39 -32.79
CA ILE A 153 9.29 5.20 -33.27
C ILE A 153 9.76 6.50 -33.95
N SER A 154 10.80 7.15 -33.43
CA SER A 154 11.32 8.37 -34.03
C SER A 154 11.97 8.13 -35.40
N GLU A 155 12.62 6.98 -35.58
CA GLU A 155 13.20 6.57 -36.86
C GLU A 155 12.11 6.30 -37.90
N GLU A 156 11.06 5.55 -37.56
CA GLU A 156 9.92 5.30 -38.45
C GLU A 156 9.23 6.60 -38.90
N ILE A 157 9.04 7.56 -37.98
CA ILE A 157 8.43 8.85 -38.29
C ILE A 157 9.32 9.67 -39.23
N ILE A 158 10.64 9.70 -39.00
CA ILE A 158 11.59 10.40 -39.87
C ILE A 158 11.62 9.78 -41.27
N GLU A 159 11.65 8.45 -41.36
CA GLU A 159 11.62 7.76 -42.66
C GLU A 159 10.32 8.03 -43.42
N SER A 160 9.18 8.05 -42.72
CA SER A 160 7.89 8.40 -43.32
C SER A 160 7.87 9.83 -43.84
N ALA A 161 8.35 10.80 -43.05
CA ALA A 161 8.43 12.21 -43.46
C ALA A 161 9.37 12.40 -44.65
N ILE A 162 10.50 11.70 -44.69
CA ILE A 162 11.42 11.72 -45.84
C ILE A 162 10.73 11.17 -47.09
N LYS A 163 9.96 10.08 -46.99
CA LYS A 163 9.20 9.55 -48.13
C LYS A 163 8.18 10.53 -48.66
N GLU A 164 7.38 11.16 -47.79
CA GLU A 164 6.41 12.18 -48.19
C GLU A 164 7.09 13.34 -48.93
N ILE A 165 8.20 13.87 -48.38
CA ILE A 165 8.96 14.95 -49.03
C ILE A 165 9.50 14.50 -50.41
N LEU A 166 9.97 13.26 -50.54
CA LEU A 166 10.50 12.75 -51.81
C LEU A 166 9.41 12.46 -52.84
N GLU A 167 8.17 12.17 -52.42
CA GLU A 167 7.02 11.99 -53.29
C GLU A 167 6.45 13.34 -53.75
N ASP A 168 6.37 14.33 -52.86
CA ASP A 168 5.92 15.69 -53.18
C ASP A 168 6.86 16.39 -54.17
N ASN A 169 8.17 16.13 -54.11
CA ASN A 169 9.15 16.70 -55.05
C ASN A 169 9.21 15.98 -56.42
N LYS A 170 8.41 14.92 -56.64
CA LYS A 170 8.30 14.21 -57.92
C LYS A 170 7.11 14.65 -58.77
N ASN A 171 6.22 15.48 -58.22
CA ASN A 171 5.12 16.14 -58.92
C ASN A 171 5.46 17.60 -59.27
#